data_AF-A0A851F0Y0-F1
#
_entry.id   AF-A0A851F0Y0-F1
#
_cell.length_a   1.000
_cell.length_b   1.000
_cell.length_c   1.000
_cell.angle_alpha   90.00
_cell.angle_beta   90.00
_cell.angle_gamma   90.00
#
_symmetry.space_group_name_H-M   'P 1'
#
loop_
_entity.id
_entity.type
_entity.pdbx_description
1 polymer ?
#
loop_
_entity_poly.entity_id
_entity_poly.type
_entity_poly.pdbx_seq_one_letter_code
_entity_poly.pdbx_strand_id
1 'polypeptide(L)'
;VLSGKKAPILFKKDMIESMKEGSVVVDLAAEAGGNIETTKPGEMYVHKGVTHIGYTDLPSRMATQASTLYSNNIIKLLKAISPDKENFFFDPKDEFDYGTLDHVIRGTVVMKDGKVIFPAPPPNNIPQGAPVKQKTVAELEAEKAATITPFRKTMTSASVYTAGLAGMLGLGVAAPNAAFTQMVTTFGLAGIVGYHTVWGVTPALHSPLMSVTNAISGLTAVGGLVLMGGHYLPENTSQTLAVLSAFISSVNIAGGFLVTQRMLDMFKRPTDPPEYNYLYLLPGGVFVGGYAAALSGGYNIEQVMYLSSGLCCVGALAGLSTQGTARLGNALGMIGVAGGLAATLGSLNPSPELLAQMSGAMALGGTIGLTIAKRIQITDLPQLVAAFHSLVGLAAVLTCVAEYMIEYPHFATDPAANLTKIVAYLGTYIGGVTFSGSLVAYGKLQGILNSAPLLLPGRHALNAGLLAASIGGLVPYMMDPSYTTGITCLGSVSALSAIMGVTLTAAIGGADMPVVITVLNSYSGWALCAEGFLLNNNLLTIVGALIGSSGAILSYIMCVAMNRSLANVILGGYGTTSTAGGKPMEITGTHTEINVDNAIEMIKEANSIIITPG
;
A
#
# COMPACT_ATOMS: atom_id res chain seq x y z
N VAL A 1 -37.90 34.90 -24.78
CA VAL A 1 -39.29 35.37 -24.63
C VAL A 1 -39.41 35.96 -23.23
N LEU A 2 -39.83 37.22 -23.11
CA LEU A 2 -40.21 37.76 -21.81
C LEU A 2 -41.58 37.17 -21.48
N SER A 3 -41.69 36.43 -20.37
CA SER A 3 -42.96 35.80 -19.97
C SER A 3 -44.10 36.83 -19.96
N GLY A 4 -45.21 36.53 -20.63
CA GLY A 4 -46.38 37.42 -20.73
C GLY A 4 -46.28 38.59 -21.72
N LYS A 5 -45.22 38.70 -22.54
CA LYS A 5 -45.07 39.75 -23.57
C LYS A 5 -44.83 39.14 -24.95
N LYS A 6 -45.15 39.91 -26.01
CA LYS A 6 -44.81 39.53 -27.40
C LYS A 6 -43.30 39.29 -27.54
N ALA A 7 -42.94 38.37 -28.41
CA ALA A 7 -41.56 38.15 -28.79
C ALA A 7 -40.96 39.45 -29.37
N PRO A 8 -39.74 39.83 -28.97
CA PRO A 8 -39.11 41.03 -29.49
C PRO A 8 -38.73 40.83 -30.96
N ILE A 9 -38.98 41.81 -31.80
CA ILE A 9 -38.46 41.82 -33.17
C ILE A 9 -36.95 42.04 -33.09
N LEU A 10 -36.17 41.04 -33.52
CA LEU A 10 -34.72 41.05 -33.53
C LEU A 10 -34.18 41.22 -34.95
N PHE A 11 -34.94 40.77 -35.96
CA PHE A 11 -34.53 40.81 -37.36
C PHE A 11 -35.57 41.57 -38.19
N LYS A 12 -35.12 42.67 -38.81
CA LYS A 12 -35.93 43.49 -39.71
C LYS A 12 -35.95 42.92 -41.13
N LYS A 13 -36.92 43.35 -41.92
CA LYS A 13 -37.13 42.90 -43.30
C LYS A 13 -35.89 43.04 -44.18
N ASP A 14 -35.22 44.19 -44.14
CA ASP A 14 -33.99 44.48 -44.89
C ASP A 14 -32.84 43.52 -44.54
N MET A 15 -32.73 43.15 -43.27
CA MET A 15 -31.72 42.19 -42.79
C MET A 15 -31.96 40.80 -43.40
N ILE A 16 -33.20 40.34 -43.43
CA ILE A 16 -33.55 39.03 -44.01
C ILE A 16 -33.39 39.02 -45.53
N GLU A 17 -33.76 40.10 -46.21
CA GLU A 17 -33.64 40.22 -47.67
C GLU A 17 -32.18 40.30 -48.15
N SER A 18 -31.23 40.61 -47.26
CA SER A 18 -29.79 40.60 -47.57
C SER A 18 -29.15 39.20 -47.55
N MET A 19 -29.89 38.18 -47.11
CA MET A 19 -29.39 36.80 -47.07
C MET A 19 -29.23 36.25 -48.48
N LYS A 20 -28.36 35.25 -48.62
CA LYS A 20 -28.15 34.55 -49.91
C LYS A 20 -29.46 33.90 -50.37
N GLU A 21 -29.72 33.93 -51.66
CA GLU A 21 -30.81 33.16 -52.26
C GLU A 21 -30.65 31.66 -51.94
N GLY A 22 -31.75 31.01 -51.56
CA GLY A 22 -31.79 29.64 -51.06
C GLY A 22 -31.62 29.52 -49.53
N SER A 23 -31.43 30.62 -48.80
CA SER A 23 -31.35 30.58 -47.33
C SER A 23 -32.66 30.13 -46.68
N VAL A 24 -32.56 29.55 -45.48
CA VAL A 24 -33.72 29.14 -44.67
C VAL A 24 -33.67 29.83 -43.31
N VAL A 25 -34.78 30.41 -42.88
CA VAL A 25 -34.95 31.01 -41.56
C VAL A 25 -36.09 30.32 -40.81
N VAL A 26 -35.84 29.93 -39.56
CA VAL A 26 -36.79 29.23 -38.70
C VAL A 26 -37.08 30.09 -37.48
N ASP A 27 -38.33 30.48 -37.29
CA ASP A 27 -38.76 31.33 -36.16
C ASP A 27 -39.55 30.51 -35.14
N LEU A 28 -38.88 30.07 -34.08
CA LEU A 28 -39.48 29.29 -33.00
C LEU A 28 -40.41 30.12 -32.09
N ALA A 29 -40.41 31.45 -32.22
CA ALA A 29 -41.25 32.34 -31.41
C ALA A 29 -42.51 32.79 -32.15
N ALA A 30 -42.85 32.18 -33.30
CA ALA A 30 -43.97 32.56 -34.16
C ALA A 30 -45.32 32.61 -33.42
N GLU A 31 -45.55 31.73 -32.43
CA GLU A 31 -46.78 31.73 -31.61
C GLU A 31 -46.93 33.02 -30.77
N ALA A 32 -45.82 33.54 -30.24
CA ALA A 32 -45.80 34.75 -29.41
C ALA A 32 -45.52 36.04 -30.20
N GLY A 33 -45.68 36.01 -31.54
CA GLY A 33 -45.51 37.15 -32.44
C GLY A 33 -44.29 37.09 -33.36
N GLY A 34 -43.33 36.19 -33.11
CA GLY A 34 -42.12 36.00 -33.92
C GLY A 34 -40.97 36.97 -33.58
N ASN A 35 -39.74 36.53 -33.87
CA ASN A 35 -38.54 37.37 -33.76
C ASN A 35 -38.16 38.05 -35.08
N ILE A 36 -38.76 37.63 -36.19
CA ILE A 36 -38.48 38.15 -37.53
C ILE A 36 -39.69 38.94 -38.04
N GLU A 37 -39.47 40.15 -38.53
CA GLU A 37 -40.52 41.04 -39.03
C GLU A 37 -41.35 40.43 -40.17
N THR A 38 -40.74 39.54 -40.96
CA THR A 38 -41.35 38.82 -42.07
C THR A 38 -41.90 37.43 -41.68
N THR A 39 -41.92 37.03 -40.41
CA THR A 39 -42.52 35.74 -40.02
C THR A 39 -44.04 35.76 -40.23
N LYS A 40 -44.55 34.72 -40.90
CA LYS A 40 -45.99 34.42 -40.97
C LYS A 40 -46.27 33.20 -40.09
N PRO A 41 -46.96 33.36 -38.94
CA PRO A 41 -47.26 32.24 -38.05
C PRO A 41 -48.06 31.14 -38.76
N GLY A 42 -47.62 29.89 -38.62
CA GLY A 42 -48.25 28.70 -39.20
C GLY A 42 -47.83 28.38 -40.64
N GLU A 43 -47.12 29.27 -41.33
CA GLU A 43 -46.80 29.12 -42.75
C GLU A 43 -45.32 28.79 -42.99
N MET A 44 -45.10 28.04 -44.09
CA MET A 44 -43.81 27.99 -44.76
C MET A 44 -43.97 28.71 -46.10
N TYR A 45 -43.18 29.76 -46.34
CA TYR A 45 -43.25 30.53 -47.58
C TYR A 45 -41.89 31.07 -47.99
N VAL A 46 -41.72 31.32 -49.29
CA VAL A 46 -40.49 31.91 -49.83
C VAL A 46 -40.67 33.42 -49.98
N HIS A 47 -39.78 34.20 -49.38
CA HIS A 47 -39.71 35.65 -49.49
C HIS A 47 -38.37 36.05 -50.11
N LYS A 48 -38.39 36.60 -51.34
CA LYS A 48 -37.17 37.02 -52.08
C LYS A 48 -36.02 36.00 -52.04
N GLY A 49 -36.33 34.73 -52.29
CA GLY A 49 -35.33 33.66 -52.30
C GLY A 49 -34.98 33.06 -50.93
N VAL A 50 -35.51 33.59 -49.82
CA VAL A 50 -35.32 33.05 -48.47
C VAL A 50 -36.58 32.33 -47.99
N THR A 51 -36.44 31.05 -47.66
CA THR A 51 -37.53 30.22 -47.14
C THR A 51 -37.75 30.51 -45.66
N HIS A 52 -38.95 30.95 -45.30
CA HIS A 52 -39.37 31.17 -43.92
C HIS A 52 -40.14 29.97 -43.41
N ILE A 53 -39.82 29.52 -42.19
CA ILE A 53 -40.54 28.48 -41.46
C ILE A 53 -41.03 29.09 -40.14
N GLY A 54 -42.32 29.37 -40.08
CA GLY A 54 -42.98 30.01 -38.93
C GLY A 54 -44.01 29.12 -38.23
N TYR A 55 -43.84 27.80 -38.25
CA TYR A 55 -44.80 26.87 -37.64
C TYR A 55 -44.98 27.14 -36.14
N THR A 56 -46.23 27.27 -35.70
CA THR A 56 -46.60 27.54 -34.29
C THR A 56 -46.75 26.27 -33.46
N ASP A 57 -46.79 25.11 -34.12
CA ASP A 57 -47.08 23.82 -33.53
C ASP A 57 -45.92 22.83 -33.76
N LEU A 58 -44.67 23.30 -33.79
CA LEU A 58 -43.50 22.49 -34.16
C LEU A 58 -43.42 21.11 -33.46
N PRO A 59 -43.74 20.95 -32.15
CA PRO A 59 -43.76 19.63 -31.52
C PRO A 59 -44.78 18.65 -32.13
N SER A 60 -45.88 19.13 -32.74
CA SER A 60 -46.90 18.32 -33.42
C SER A 60 -46.31 17.52 -34.60
N ARG A 61 -45.25 18.04 -35.21
CA ARG A 61 -44.56 17.42 -36.35
C ARG A 61 -43.64 16.27 -35.92
N MET A 62 -43.38 16.15 -34.61
CA MET A 62 -42.76 14.99 -33.98
C MET A 62 -43.71 14.38 -32.94
N ALA A 63 -44.99 14.20 -33.34
CA ALA A 63 -46.07 13.77 -32.46
C ALA A 63 -45.72 12.56 -31.57
N THR A 64 -44.98 11.58 -32.09
CA THR A 64 -44.52 10.41 -31.31
C THR A 64 -43.62 10.83 -30.14
N GLN A 65 -42.55 11.60 -30.40
CA GLN A 65 -41.64 12.05 -29.34
C GLN A 65 -42.33 13.00 -28.36
N ALA A 66 -43.13 13.94 -28.88
CA ALA A 66 -43.86 14.91 -28.08
C ALA A 66 -44.85 14.21 -27.14
N SER A 67 -45.62 13.24 -27.64
CA SER A 67 -46.58 12.48 -26.83
C SER A 67 -45.89 11.59 -25.79
N THR A 68 -44.79 10.91 -26.11
CA THR A 68 -44.02 10.10 -25.14
C THR A 68 -43.44 10.95 -24.00
N LEU A 69 -42.80 12.09 -24.33
CA LEU A 69 -42.23 12.97 -23.30
C LEU A 69 -43.32 13.63 -22.44
N TYR A 70 -44.40 14.08 -23.07
CA TYR A 70 -45.52 14.66 -22.33
C TYR A 70 -46.18 13.63 -21.41
N SER A 71 -46.40 12.40 -21.89
CA SER A 71 -46.90 11.29 -21.07
C SER A 71 -45.98 11.00 -19.87
N ASN A 72 -44.66 10.94 -20.09
CA ASN A 72 -43.68 10.75 -19.01
C ASN A 72 -43.74 11.87 -17.96
N ASN A 73 -43.91 13.13 -18.37
CA ASN A 73 -44.06 14.26 -17.45
C ASN A 73 -45.34 14.13 -16.61
N ILE A 74 -46.48 13.80 -17.24
CA ILE A 74 -47.76 13.60 -16.54
C ILE A 74 -47.66 12.44 -15.55
N ILE A 75 -47.11 11.29 -15.96
CA ILE A 75 -46.94 10.12 -15.07
C ILE A 75 -46.05 10.47 -13.87
N LYS A 76 -44.94 11.16 -14.08
CA LYS A 76 -44.04 11.58 -12.99
C LYS A 76 -44.69 12.61 -12.08
N LEU A 77 -45.47 13.55 -12.62
CA LEU A 77 -46.23 14.52 -11.83
C LEU A 77 -47.25 13.81 -10.93
N LEU A 78 -48.06 12.91 -11.48
CA LEU A 78 -49.07 12.17 -10.73
C LEU A 78 -48.44 11.30 -9.62
N LYS A 79 -47.33 10.62 -9.92
CA LYS A 79 -46.55 9.85 -8.94
C LYS A 79 -45.94 10.73 -7.84
N ALA A 80 -45.57 11.98 -8.17
CA ALA A 80 -44.94 12.88 -7.22
C ALA A 80 -45.96 13.56 -6.29
N ILE A 81 -47.09 14.05 -6.80
CA ILE A 81 -48.08 14.81 -6.00
C ILE A 81 -48.87 13.92 -5.03
N SER A 82 -48.97 12.61 -5.32
CA SER A 82 -49.64 11.63 -4.47
C SER A 82 -48.82 10.33 -4.44
N PRO A 83 -47.76 10.26 -3.61
CA PRO A 83 -46.87 9.09 -3.56
C PRO A 83 -47.48 7.87 -2.86
N ASP A 84 -48.65 8.02 -2.24
CA ASP A 84 -49.38 6.93 -1.58
C ASP A 84 -49.87 5.88 -2.59
N LYS A 85 -49.89 4.61 -2.18
CA LYS A 85 -50.21 3.48 -3.07
C LYS A 85 -51.71 3.19 -3.16
N GLU A 86 -52.49 3.59 -2.16
CA GLU A 86 -53.90 3.21 -2.03
C GLU A 86 -54.83 4.40 -2.25
N ASN A 87 -54.39 5.60 -1.86
CA ASN A 87 -55.18 6.82 -1.93
C ASN A 87 -54.55 7.83 -2.88
N PHE A 88 -55.36 8.36 -3.78
CA PHE A 88 -54.97 9.52 -4.57
C PHE A 88 -55.35 10.79 -3.81
N PHE A 89 -54.37 11.41 -3.18
CA PHE A 89 -54.58 12.61 -2.37
C PHE A 89 -53.42 13.59 -2.54
N PHE A 90 -53.78 14.83 -2.84
CA PHE A 90 -52.89 15.98 -2.78
C PHE A 90 -53.70 17.15 -2.23
N ASP A 91 -53.06 18.02 -1.46
CA ASP A 91 -53.73 19.19 -0.90
C ASP A 91 -52.97 20.47 -1.25
N PRO A 92 -53.55 21.38 -2.06
CA PRO A 92 -52.95 22.67 -2.31
C PRO A 92 -53.11 23.57 -1.08
N LYS A 93 -52.01 23.79 -0.37
CA LYS A 93 -51.91 24.73 0.75
C LYS A 93 -51.51 26.12 0.26
N ASP A 94 -52.03 27.16 0.89
CA ASP A 94 -51.60 28.54 0.61
C ASP A 94 -50.33 28.94 1.38
N GLU A 95 -49.93 28.15 2.38
CA GLU A 95 -48.66 28.28 3.09
C GLU A 95 -47.73 27.13 2.68
N PHE A 96 -46.58 27.48 2.10
CA PHE A 96 -45.60 26.52 1.62
C PHE A 96 -44.21 27.15 1.54
N ASP A 97 -43.20 26.28 1.67
CA ASP A 97 -41.81 26.65 1.49
C ASP A 97 -41.37 26.42 0.05
N TYR A 98 -40.60 27.35 -0.50
CA TYR A 98 -39.90 27.21 -1.76
C TYR A 98 -39.02 25.95 -1.76
N GLY A 99 -39.05 25.22 -2.87
CA GLY A 99 -38.26 23.99 -3.05
C GLY A 99 -38.92 22.72 -2.49
N THR A 100 -40.05 22.83 -1.81
CA THR A 100 -40.84 21.67 -1.35
C THR A 100 -41.89 21.24 -2.37
N LEU A 101 -42.46 20.05 -2.18
CA LEU A 101 -43.54 19.53 -3.04
C LEU A 101 -44.81 20.39 -2.94
N ASP A 102 -45.13 20.95 -1.77
CA ASP A 102 -46.31 21.79 -1.56
C ASP A 102 -46.27 23.05 -2.46
N HIS A 103 -45.08 23.62 -2.67
CA HIS A 103 -44.88 24.71 -3.64
C HIS A 103 -45.24 24.30 -5.07
N VAL A 104 -44.84 23.07 -5.47
CA VAL A 104 -45.16 22.53 -6.80
C VAL A 104 -46.67 22.30 -6.93
N ILE A 105 -47.31 21.70 -5.93
CA ILE A 105 -48.76 21.42 -5.94
C ILE A 105 -49.54 22.74 -6.05
N ARG A 106 -49.25 23.71 -5.20
CA ARG A 106 -49.98 24.98 -5.17
C ARG A 106 -49.76 25.83 -6.43
N GLY A 107 -48.56 25.79 -7.00
CA GLY A 107 -48.24 26.46 -8.27
C GLY A 107 -48.89 25.80 -9.49
N THR A 108 -49.21 24.51 -9.41
CA THR A 108 -49.81 23.74 -10.52
C THR A 108 -51.35 23.80 -10.51
N VAL A 109 -51.99 23.78 -9.34
CA VAL A 109 -53.45 23.83 -9.23
C VAL A 109 -53.95 25.26 -9.41
N VAL A 110 -54.64 25.53 -10.52
CA VAL A 110 -55.24 26.84 -10.82
C VAL A 110 -56.70 26.95 -10.39
N MET A 111 -57.38 25.82 -10.15
CA MET A 111 -58.77 25.75 -9.72
C MET A 111 -59.01 24.51 -8.84
N LYS A 112 -59.75 24.67 -7.73
CA LYS A 112 -60.20 23.57 -6.84
C LYS A 112 -61.69 23.74 -6.55
N ASP A 113 -62.48 22.70 -6.73
CA ASP A 113 -63.94 22.69 -6.50
C ASP A 113 -64.70 23.86 -7.17
N GLY A 114 -64.30 24.20 -8.39
CA GLY A 114 -64.88 25.31 -9.17
C GLY A 114 -64.43 26.70 -8.74
N LYS A 115 -63.61 26.83 -7.69
CA LYS A 115 -63.02 28.11 -7.26
C LYS A 115 -61.64 28.29 -7.88
N VAL A 116 -61.45 29.41 -8.58
CA VAL A 116 -60.14 29.80 -9.14
C VAL A 116 -59.23 30.22 -7.99
N ILE A 117 -58.04 29.61 -7.93
CA ILE A 117 -57.00 29.89 -6.93
C ILE A 117 -55.72 30.45 -7.57
N PHE A 118 -55.79 30.86 -8.83
CA PHE A 118 -54.76 31.63 -9.52
C PHE A 118 -54.97 33.14 -9.27
N PRO A 119 -53.92 33.94 -9.00
CA PRO A 119 -52.50 33.57 -8.90
C PRO A 119 -52.13 32.89 -7.57
N ALA A 120 -51.06 32.09 -7.57
CA ALA A 120 -50.51 31.50 -6.35
C ALA A 120 -49.81 32.58 -5.48
N PRO A 121 -49.89 32.49 -4.14
CA PRO A 121 -49.17 33.39 -3.25
C PRO A 121 -47.65 33.15 -3.32
N PRO A 122 -46.81 34.08 -2.85
CA PRO A 122 -45.38 33.84 -2.73
C PRO A 122 -45.07 32.81 -1.63
N PRO A 123 -44.02 31.99 -1.76
CA PRO A 123 -43.58 31.06 -0.73
C PRO A 123 -43.07 31.79 0.53
N ASN A 124 -43.11 31.10 1.67
CA ASN A 124 -42.73 31.63 2.99
C ASN A 124 -41.24 31.99 3.08
N ASN A 125 -40.39 31.20 2.42
CA ASN A 125 -38.97 31.45 2.29
C ASN A 125 -38.62 31.86 0.86
N ILE A 126 -37.64 32.73 0.74
CA ILE A 126 -37.02 33.06 -0.53
C ILE A 126 -36.22 31.85 -1.04
N PRO A 127 -36.05 31.72 -2.37
CA PRO A 127 -35.09 30.78 -2.93
C PRO A 127 -33.77 30.98 -2.21
N GLN A 128 -33.34 30.01 -1.41
CA GLN A 128 -31.99 30.04 -0.87
C GLN A 128 -31.08 30.04 -2.09
N GLY A 129 -30.31 31.12 -2.26
CA GLY A 129 -29.22 31.13 -3.23
C GLY A 129 -28.40 29.86 -3.01
N ALA A 130 -27.90 29.26 -4.10
CA ALA A 130 -27.17 28.00 -4.02
C ALA A 130 -26.22 28.03 -2.81
N PRO A 131 -26.31 27.05 -1.88
CA PRO A 131 -25.51 27.07 -0.67
C PRO A 131 -24.04 27.33 -1.04
N VAL A 132 -23.35 28.16 -0.25
CA VAL A 132 -21.94 28.50 -0.53
C VAL A 132 -21.20 27.19 -0.71
N LYS A 133 -20.77 26.93 -1.95
CA LYS A 133 -20.11 25.67 -2.30
C LYS A 133 -18.90 25.51 -1.40
N GLN A 134 -18.96 24.54 -0.49
CA GLN A 134 -17.81 24.23 0.34
C GLN A 134 -16.64 23.87 -0.57
N LYS A 135 -15.47 24.43 -0.26
CA LYS A 135 -14.25 24.07 -0.98
C LYS A 135 -14.02 22.57 -0.83
N THR A 136 -13.67 21.96 -1.94
CA THR A 136 -13.24 20.57 -1.97
C THR A 136 -11.98 20.40 -1.13
N VAL A 137 -11.70 19.16 -0.68
CA VAL A 137 -10.46 18.85 0.05
C VAL A 137 -9.22 19.25 -0.75
N ALA A 138 -9.24 19.05 -2.08
CA ALA A 138 -8.15 19.43 -2.96
C ALA A 138 -7.90 20.95 -3.00
N GLU A 139 -8.96 21.76 -2.99
CA GLU A 139 -8.83 23.23 -2.93
C GLU A 139 -8.23 23.68 -1.59
N LEU A 140 -8.64 23.06 -0.47
CA LEU A 140 -8.07 23.35 0.84
C LEU A 140 -6.58 22.93 0.94
N GLU A 141 -6.23 21.79 0.35
CA GLU A 141 -4.83 21.33 0.26
C GLU A 141 -3.98 22.25 -0.62
N ALA A 142 -4.52 22.74 -1.74
CA ALA A 142 -3.85 23.71 -2.60
C ALA A 142 -3.57 25.03 -1.87
N GLU A 143 -4.52 25.52 -1.07
CA GLU A 143 -4.30 26.70 -0.22
C GLU A 143 -3.20 26.46 0.80
N LYS A 144 -3.21 25.31 1.49
CA LYS A 144 -2.14 24.94 2.43
C LYS A 144 -0.78 24.86 1.73
N ALA A 145 -0.69 24.28 0.54
CA ALA A 145 0.54 24.21 -0.24
C ALA A 145 1.05 25.60 -0.65
N ALA A 146 0.14 26.51 -1.01
CA ALA A 146 0.48 27.88 -1.40
C ALA A 146 1.06 28.73 -0.25
N THR A 147 0.77 28.39 1.02
CA THR A 147 1.37 29.08 2.18
C THR A 147 2.88 28.82 2.35
N ILE A 148 3.41 27.77 1.74
CA ILE A 148 4.83 27.43 1.84
C ILE A 148 5.64 28.29 0.86
N THR A 149 6.37 29.27 1.40
CA THR A 149 7.20 30.17 0.57
C THR A 149 8.35 29.41 -0.12
N PRO A 150 8.81 29.85 -1.31
CA PRO A 150 9.96 29.27 -1.98
C PRO A 150 11.21 29.23 -1.09
N PHE A 151 11.42 30.25 -0.26
CA PHE A 151 12.51 30.27 0.72
C PHE A 151 12.44 29.10 1.70
N ARG A 152 11.26 28.83 2.31
CA ARG A 152 11.11 27.71 3.25
C ARG A 152 11.32 26.37 2.55
N LYS A 153 10.85 26.22 1.31
CA LYS A 153 11.07 25.00 0.51
C LYS A 153 12.57 24.75 0.27
N THR A 154 13.29 25.77 -0.17
CA THR A 154 14.75 25.69 -0.40
C THR A 154 15.52 25.48 0.89
N MET A 155 15.17 26.18 1.97
CA MET A 155 15.79 26.04 3.28
C MET A 155 15.65 24.62 3.82
N THR A 156 14.43 24.06 3.82
CA THR A 156 14.19 22.67 4.25
C THR A 156 14.98 21.67 3.41
N SER A 157 15.01 21.84 2.08
CA SER A 157 15.80 20.97 1.19
C SER A 157 17.29 21.03 1.52
N ALA A 158 17.87 22.24 1.62
CA ALA A 158 19.27 22.43 1.98
C ALA A 158 19.60 21.85 3.36
N SER A 159 18.70 22.00 4.35
CA SER A 159 18.87 21.41 5.68
C SER A 159 18.88 19.89 5.65
N VAL A 160 18.00 19.24 4.88
CA VAL A 160 17.99 17.77 4.75
C VAL A 160 19.29 17.26 4.13
N TYR A 161 19.78 17.88 3.05
CA TYR A 161 21.06 17.50 2.44
C TYR A 161 22.25 17.74 3.38
N THR A 162 22.25 18.87 4.11
CA THR A 162 23.29 19.18 5.09
C THR A 162 23.33 18.14 6.21
N ALA A 163 22.16 17.75 6.74
CA ALA A 163 22.06 16.72 7.76
C ALA A 163 22.55 15.35 7.24
N GLY A 164 22.20 14.99 6.00
CA GLY A 164 22.69 13.76 5.37
C GLY A 164 24.21 13.74 5.21
N LEU A 165 24.81 14.82 4.68
CA LEU A 165 26.26 14.94 4.52
C LEU A 165 26.99 14.94 5.86
N ALA A 166 26.46 15.63 6.87
CA ALA A 166 27.01 15.62 8.23
C ALA A 166 26.95 14.22 8.86
N GLY A 167 25.86 13.47 8.63
CA GLY A 167 25.73 12.08 9.06
C GLY A 167 26.79 11.16 8.43
N MET A 168 27.05 11.32 7.13
CA MET A 168 28.10 10.56 6.43
C MET A 168 29.50 10.87 6.99
N LEU A 169 29.80 12.15 7.29
CA LEU A 169 31.03 12.52 7.97
C LEU A 169 31.14 11.89 9.36
N GLY A 170 30.05 11.87 10.12
CA GLY A 170 30.00 11.22 11.44
C GLY A 170 30.28 9.73 11.37
N LEU A 171 29.70 9.00 10.41
CA LEU A 171 30.01 7.59 10.18
C LEU A 171 31.48 7.38 9.80
N GLY A 172 32.07 8.28 9.00
CA GLY A 172 33.49 8.24 8.65
C GLY A 172 34.41 8.44 9.86
N VAL A 173 34.07 9.36 10.76
CA VAL A 173 34.82 9.60 12.01
C VAL A 173 34.69 8.42 12.97
N ALA A 174 33.54 7.75 13.00
CA ALA A 174 33.29 6.60 13.87
C ALA A 174 33.82 5.27 13.33
N ALA A 175 34.40 5.24 12.12
CA ALA A 175 34.86 4.02 11.47
C ALA A 175 36.10 3.43 12.17
N PRO A 176 36.04 2.18 12.69
CA PRO A 176 37.21 1.58 13.35
C PRO A 176 38.24 1.03 12.35
N ASN A 177 37.81 0.68 11.13
CA ASN A 177 38.66 0.07 10.10
C ASN A 177 38.08 0.27 8.69
N ALA A 178 38.87 -0.13 7.68
CA ALA A 178 38.47 -0.04 6.28
C ALA A 178 37.27 -0.95 5.92
N ALA A 179 37.17 -2.13 6.54
CA ALA A 179 36.07 -3.07 6.27
C ALA A 179 34.70 -2.45 6.56
N PHE A 180 34.56 -1.71 7.66
CA PHE A 180 33.35 -0.96 7.96
C PHE A 180 33.00 0.04 6.85
N THR A 181 33.97 0.84 6.37
CA THR A 181 33.72 1.82 5.30
C THR A 181 33.34 1.17 3.97
N GLN A 182 33.91 0.01 3.66
CA GLN A 182 33.52 -0.78 2.49
C GLN A 182 32.09 -1.31 2.64
N MET A 183 31.72 -1.82 3.81
CA MET A 183 30.37 -2.30 4.08
C MET A 183 29.33 -1.17 4.02
N VAL A 184 29.64 0.01 4.56
CA VAL A 184 28.79 1.22 4.44
C VAL A 184 28.61 1.62 2.97
N THR A 185 29.66 1.50 2.16
CA THR A 185 29.58 1.78 0.71
C THR A 185 28.65 0.79 0.02
N THR A 186 28.83 -0.51 0.25
CA THR A 186 27.96 -1.57 -0.28
C THR A 186 26.51 -1.38 0.18
N PHE A 187 26.29 -1.08 1.46
CA PHE A 187 24.98 -0.80 2.04
C PHE A 187 24.29 0.38 1.34
N GLY A 188 24.98 1.50 1.16
CA GLY A 188 24.44 2.69 0.51
C GLY A 188 24.03 2.42 -0.95
N LEU A 189 24.91 1.76 -1.72
CA LEU A 189 24.62 1.38 -3.10
C LEU A 189 23.47 0.37 -3.21
N ALA A 190 23.47 -0.67 -2.36
CA ALA A 190 22.41 -1.66 -2.33
C ALA A 190 21.06 -1.05 -1.93
N GLY A 191 21.04 -0.09 -1.00
CA GLY A 191 19.84 0.65 -0.64
C GLY A 191 19.26 1.45 -1.80
N ILE A 192 20.11 2.10 -2.60
CA ILE A 192 19.67 2.83 -3.81
C ILE A 192 19.15 1.86 -4.88
N VAL A 193 19.82 0.71 -5.07
CA VAL A 193 19.36 -0.35 -5.99
C VAL A 193 18.01 -0.88 -5.54
N GLY A 194 17.84 -1.18 -4.25
CA GLY A 194 16.57 -1.66 -3.70
C GLY A 194 15.44 -0.65 -3.87
N TYR A 195 15.70 0.63 -3.60
CA TYR A 195 14.74 1.71 -3.82
C TYR A 195 14.19 1.71 -5.26
N HIS A 196 15.07 1.74 -6.26
CA HIS A 196 14.64 1.80 -7.66
C HIS A 196 13.99 0.50 -8.14
N THR A 197 14.50 -0.65 -7.67
CA THR A 197 13.99 -1.96 -8.06
C THR A 197 12.55 -2.16 -7.60
N VAL A 198 12.23 -1.78 -6.36
CA VAL A 198 10.91 -1.98 -5.78
C VAL A 198 9.86 -1.05 -6.40
N TRP A 199 10.20 0.22 -6.66
CA TRP A 199 9.29 1.14 -7.36
C TRP A 199 8.92 0.66 -8.78
N GLY A 200 9.76 -0.17 -9.39
CA GLY A 200 9.50 -0.79 -10.69
C GLY A 200 8.56 -2.00 -10.65
N VAL A 201 8.17 -2.51 -9.47
CA VAL A 201 7.30 -3.68 -9.34
C VAL A 201 5.86 -3.33 -9.71
N THR A 202 5.20 -4.21 -10.47
CA THR A 202 3.77 -4.01 -10.82
C THR A 202 2.91 -4.06 -9.54
N PRO A 203 1.98 -3.12 -9.30
CA PRO A 203 1.15 -3.10 -8.07
C PRO A 203 0.37 -4.38 -7.78
N ALA A 204 -0.10 -5.08 -8.82
CA ALA A 204 -0.77 -6.38 -8.69
C ALA A 204 0.14 -7.50 -8.12
N LEU A 205 1.46 -7.29 -8.12
CA LEU A 205 2.47 -8.23 -7.65
C LEU A 205 3.09 -7.84 -6.31
N HIS A 206 2.53 -6.86 -5.59
CA HIS A 206 3.02 -6.49 -4.25
C HIS A 206 2.89 -7.64 -3.22
N SER A 207 1.86 -8.47 -3.30
CA SER A 207 1.74 -9.64 -2.40
C SER A 207 2.80 -10.72 -2.69
N PRO A 208 3.02 -11.13 -3.97
CA PRO A 208 4.19 -11.95 -4.32
C PRO A 208 5.53 -11.32 -3.92
N LEU A 209 5.68 -9.99 -4.04
CA LEU A 209 6.89 -9.27 -3.61
C LEU A 209 7.16 -9.47 -2.12
N MET A 210 6.13 -9.31 -1.26
CA MET A 210 6.26 -9.59 0.18
C MET A 210 6.69 -11.04 0.45
N SER A 211 6.14 -12.00 -0.29
CA SER A 211 6.50 -13.41 -0.17
C SER A 211 7.96 -13.69 -0.59
N VAL A 212 8.43 -13.09 -1.70
CA VAL A 212 9.82 -13.21 -2.16
C VAL A 212 10.78 -12.58 -1.16
N THR A 213 10.50 -11.39 -0.65
CA THR A 213 11.37 -10.75 0.35
C THR A 213 11.46 -11.59 1.61
N ASN A 214 10.35 -12.20 2.03
CA ASN A 214 10.36 -13.12 3.16
C ASN A 214 11.20 -14.39 2.88
N ALA A 215 11.08 -14.98 1.68
CA ALA A 215 11.89 -16.14 1.29
C ALA A 215 13.40 -15.82 1.33
N ILE A 216 13.79 -14.68 0.74
CA ILE A 216 15.19 -14.24 0.69
C ILE A 216 15.69 -13.82 2.10
N SER A 217 14.83 -13.24 2.94
CA SER A 217 15.18 -12.88 4.33
C SER A 217 15.63 -14.08 5.18
N GLY A 218 15.25 -15.31 4.80
CA GLY A 218 15.78 -16.52 5.41
C GLY A 218 17.29 -16.72 5.22
N LEU A 219 17.99 -15.83 4.50
CA LEU A 219 19.45 -15.77 4.49
C LEU A 219 20.09 -15.43 5.84
N THR A 220 19.32 -15.11 6.89
CA THR A 220 19.80 -15.21 8.28
C THR A 220 20.41 -16.59 8.60
N ALA A 221 20.08 -17.63 7.82
CA ALA A 221 20.77 -18.92 7.86
C ALA A 221 22.28 -18.81 7.63
N VAL A 222 22.76 -17.86 6.80
CA VAL A 222 24.19 -17.60 6.58
C VAL A 222 24.86 -17.21 7.90
N GLY A 223 24.25 -16.32 8.68
CA GLY A 223 24.79 -15.94 10.00
C GLY A 223 24.72 -17.06 11.03
N GLY A 224 23.65 -17.86 11.01
CA GLY A 224 23.62 -19.09 11.80
C GLY A 224 24.76 -20.05 11.45
N LEU A 225 24.98 -20.33 10.16
CA LEU A 225 25.99 -21.30 9.69
C LEU A 225 27.42 -20.90 10.07
N VAL A 226 27.79 -19.63 9.96
CA VAL A 226 29.16 -19.20 10.31
C VAL A 226 29.45 -19.27 11.81
N LEU A 227 28.41 -19.25 12.67
CA LEU A 227 28.55 -19.38 14.12
C LEU A 227 28.29 -20.81 14.63
N MET A 228 27.87 -21.74 13.76
CA MET A 228 27.75 -23.15 14.11
C MET A 228 29.13 -23.80 14.23
N GLY A 229 29.28 -24.67 15.22
CA GLY A 229 30.53 -25.37 15.50
C GLY A 229 30.29 -26.62 16.33
N GLY A 230 31.38 -27.31 16.69
CA GLY A 230 31.33 -28.61 17.37
C GLY A 230 31.32 -29.77 16.35
N HIS A 231 30.54 -30.81 16.64
CA HIS A 231 30.45 -32.03 15.82
C HIS A 231 29.00 -32.29 15.39
N TYR A 232 28.49 -33.51 15.61
CA TYR A 232 27.08 -33.84 15.34
C TYR A 232 26.10 -33.03 16.20
N LEU A 233 26.54 -32.62 17.39
CA LEU A 233 25.76 -31.87 18.37
C LEU A 233 26.55 -30.62 18.80
N PRO A 234 25.86 -29.53 19.17
CA PRO A 234 26.52 -28.34 19.68
C PRO A 234 27.12 -28.63 21.06
N GLU A 235 28.29 -28.06 21.34
CA GLU A 235 29.04 -28.26 22.57
C GLU A 235 28.80 -27.16 23.60
N ASN A 236 28.33 -26.00 23.14
CA ASN A 236 28.06 -24.84 23.98
C ASN A 236 26.78 -24.11 23.57
N THR A 237 26.40 -23.14 24.39
CA THR A 237 25.16 -22.39 24.22
C THR A 237 25.17 -21.56 22.92
N SER A 238 26.28 -20.91 22.54
CA SER A 238 26.31 -20.09 21.33
C SER A 238 26.12 -20.93 20.06
N GLN A 239 26.75 -22.11 19.99
CA GLN A 239 26.53 -23.08 18.91
C GLN A 239 25.07 -23.57 18.87
N THR A 240 24.44 -23.75 20.03
CA THR A 240 23.01 -24.12 20.11
C THR A 240 22.12 -23.01 19.55
N LEU A 241 22.39 -21.74 19.90
CA LEU A 241 21.66 -20.58 19.36
C LEU A 241 21.87 -20.47 17.83
N ALA A 242 23.08 -20.72 17.34
CA ALA A 242 23.40 -20.72 15.91
C ALA A 242 22.65 -21.83 15.14
N VAL A 243 22.59 -23.06 15.68
CA VAL A 243 21.78 -24.16 15.13
C VAL A 243 20.31 -23.76 15.05
N LEU A 244 19.76 -23.15 16.11
CA LEU A 244 18.37 -22.69 16.13
C LEU A 244 18.12 -21.59 15.08
N SER A 245 19.05 -20.65 14.94
CA SER A 245 19.00 -19.60 13.92
C SER A 245 18.97 -20.21 12.51
N ALA A 246 19.89 -21.12 12.17
CA ALA A 246 19.91 -21.80 10.88
C ALA A 246 18.65 -22.63 10.60
N PHE A 247 18.13 -23.32 11.63
CA PHE A 247 16.91 -24.11 11.55
C PHE A 247 15.68 -23.26 11.20
N ILE A 248 15.39 -22.20 11.97
CA ILE A 248 14.20 -21.36 11.72
C ILE A 248 14.33 -20.54 10.44
N SER A 249 15.55 -20.14 10.08
CA SER A 249 15.83 -19.47 8.81
C SER A 249 15.52 -20.38 7.61
N SER A 250 15.81 -21.67 7.73
CA SER A 250 15.49 -22.67 6.69
C SER A 250 13.99 -22.91 6.52
N VAL A 251 13.20 -22.77 7.59
CA VAL A 251 11.73 -22.76 7.52
C VAL A 251 11.26 -21.61 6.61
N ASN A 252 11.82 -20.41 6.79
CA ASN A 252 11.48 -19.24 5.98
C ASN A 252 11.88 -19.37 4.52
N ILE A 253 13.09 -19.88 4.24
CA ILE A 253 13.56 -20.10 2.86
C ILE A 253 12.57 -20.99 2.12
N ALA A 254 12.34 -22.20 2.63
CA ALA A 254 11.57 -23.20 1.91
C ALA A 254 10.07 -22.85 1.85
N GLY A 255 9.53 -22.32 2.95
CA GLY A 255 8.15 -21.86 3.02
C GLY A 255 7.89 -20.68 2.08
N GLY A 256 8.74 -19.66 2.11
CA GLY A 256 8.60 -18.45 1.30
C GLY A 256 8.68 -18.72 -0.20
N PHE A 257 9.63 -19.54 -0.66
CA PHE A 257 9.74 -19.85 -2.10
C PHE A 257 8.55 -20.66 -2.61
N LEU A 258 8.05 -21.62 -1.82
CA LEU A 258 6.88 -22.41 -2.22
C LEU A 258 5.60 -21.56 -2.28
N VAL A 259 5.39 -20.69 -1.29
CA VAL A 259 4.26 -19.74 -1.29
C VAL A 259 4.34 -18.82 -2.50
N THR A 260 5.52 -18.24 -2.76
CA THR A 260 5.74 -17.38 -3.92
C THR A 260 5.37 -18.08 -5.21
N GLN A 261 5.86 -19.31 -5.40
CA GLN A 261 5.56 -20.09 -6.59
C GLN A 261 4.05 -20.30 -6.76
N ARG A 262 3.35 -20.72 -5.69
CA ARG A 262 1.89 -20.92 -5.71
C ARG A 262 1.13 -19.65 -6.09
N MET A 263 1.54 -18.49 -5.57
CA MET A 263 0.90 -17.21 -5.90
C MET A 263 1.13 -16.82 -7.35
N LEU A 264 2.35 -16.97 -7.85
CA LEU A 264 2.69 -16.62 -9.23
C LEU A 264 1.99 -17.52 -10.25
N ASP A 265 1.80 -18.79 -9.93
CA ASP A 265 1.10 -19.74 -10.79
C ASP A 265 -0.41 -19.41 -10.92
N MET A 266 -1.01 -18.70 -9.96
CA MET A 266 -2.40 -18.23 -10.07
C MET A 266 -2.58 -17.13 -11.12
N PHE A 267 -1.51 -16.42 -11.47
CA PHE A 267 -1.56 -15.39 -12.50
C PHE A 267 -1.38 -15.93 -13.92
N LYS A 268 -1.05 -17.23 -14.06
CA LYS A 268 -0.93 -17.88 -15.36
C LYS A 268 -2.30 -18.09 -15.98
N ARG A 269 -2.48 -17.57 -17.19
CA ARG A 269 -3.74 -17.74 -17.92
C ARG A 269 -3.75 -19.08 -18.65
N PRO A 270 -4.92 -19.74 -18.81
CA PRO A 270 -5.02 -20.96 -19.60
C PRO A 270 -4.62 -20.79 -21.07
N THR A 271 -4.63 -19.56 -21.58
CA THR A 271 -4.29 -19.20 -22.96
C THR A 271 -2.84 -18.76 -23.14
N ASP A 272 -2.05 -18.66 -22.07
CA ASP A 272 -0.64 -18.32 -22.16
C ASP A 272 0.14 -19.46 -22.83
N PRO A 273 1.20 -19.17 -23.62
CA PRO A 273 2.07 -20.20 -24.18
C PRO A 273 2.69 -21.10 -23.08
N PRO A 274 3.01 -22.36 -23.40
CA PRO A 274 3.77 -23.22 -22.48
C PRO A 274 5.09 -22.58 -22.08
N GLU A 275 5.39 -22.60 -20.77
CA GLU A 275 6.64 -22.09 -20.21
C GLU A 275 7.54 -23.25 -19.76
N TYR A 276 8.85 -23.07 -19.89
CA TYR A 276 9.85 -24.12 -19.64
C TYR A 276 10.77 -23.75 -18.46
N ASN A 277 10.17 -23.49 -17.29
CA ASN A 277 10.88 -22.97 -16.12
C ASN A 277 12.03 -23.87 -15.62
N TYR A 278 11.99 -25.17 -15.92
CA TYR A 278 13.09 -26.10 -15.59
C TYR A 278 14.41 -25.73 -16.29
N LEU A 279 14.38 -24.95 -17.39
CA LEU A 279 15.60 -24.48 -18.05
C LEU A 279 16.42 -23.53 -17.17
N TYR A 280 15.81 -22.88 -16.17
CA TYR A 280 16.54 -22.09 -15.19
C TYR A 280 17.39 -22.92 -14.22
N LEU A 281 17.28 -24.26 -14.25
CA LEU A 281 18.25 -25.15 -13.60
C LEU A 281 19.63 -25.08 -14.26
N LEU A 282 19.73 -24.69 -15.54
CA LEU A 282 21.01 -24.54 -16.24
C LEU A 282 21.91 -23.50 -15.56
N PRO A 283 21.52 -22.22 -15.42
CA PRO A 283 22.35 -21.24 -14.73
C PRO A 283 22.56 -21.58 -13.25
N GLY A 284 21.54 -22.12 -12.55
CA GLY A 284 21.70 -22.52 -11.15
C GLY A 284 22.73 -23.64 -10.95
N GLY A 285 22.69 -24.67 -11.80
CA GLY A 285 23.63 -25.78 -11.79
C GLY A 285 25.04 -25.36 -12.17
N VAL A 286 25.20 -24.49 -13.17
CA VAL A 286 26.52 -23.93 -13.55
C VAL A 286 27.08 -23.05 -12.43
N PHE A 287 26.25 -22.24 -11.78
CA PHE A 287 26.70 -21.31 -10.74
C PHE A 287 27.21 -22.05 -9.50
N VAL A 288 26.38 -22.93 -8.91
CA VAL A 288 26.75 -23.68 -7.69
C VAL A 288 27.73 -24.81 -8.01
N GLY A 289 27.54 -25.53 -9.12
CA GLY A 289 28.46 -26.59 -9.55
C GLY A 289 29.83 -26.05 -9.97
N GLY A 290 29.86 -24.88 -10.63
CA GLY A 290 31.10 -24.17 -10.96
C GLY A 290 31.84 -23.71 -9.71
N TYR A 291 31.13 -23.24 -8.69
CA TYR A 291 31.72 -22.95 -7.38
C TYR A 291 32.35 -24.20 -6.74
N ALA A 292 31.63 -25.33 -6.71
CA ALA A 292 32.15 -26.58 -6.16
C ALA A 292 33.40 -27.09 -6.92
N ALA A 293 33.44 -26.91 -8.25
CA ALA A 293 34.61 -27.22 -9.06
C ALA A 293 35.80 -26.27 -8.78
N ALA A 294 35.53 -24.97 -8.59
CA ALA A 294 36.57 -24.00 -8.22
C ALA A 294 37.13 -24.31 -6.82
N LEU A 295 36.26 -24.60 -5.86
CA LEU A 295 36.63 -24.97 -4.49
C LEU A 295 37.49 -26.24 -4.47
N SER A 296 37.10 -27.27 -5.23
CA SER A 296 37.92 -28.50 -5.35
C SER A 296 39.24 -28.28 -6.08
N GLY A 297 39.31 -27.26 -6.94
CA GLY A 297 40.54 -26.77 -7.57
C GLY A 297 41.41 -25.90 -6.67
N GLY A 298 41.00 -25.63 -5.41
CA GLY A 298 41.76 -24.83 -4.45
C GLY A 298 41.60 -23.31 -4.60
N TYR A 299 40.58 -22.85 -5.32
CA TYR A 299 40.26 -21.42 -5.45
C TYR A 299 39.28 -20.95 -4.38
N ASN A 300 39.50 -19.76 -3.85
CA ASN A 300 38.60 -19.07 -2.91
C ASN A 300 37.90 -17.93 -3.65
N ILE A 301 36.59 -18.09 -3.92
CA ILE A 301 35.81 -17.14 -4.74
C ILE A 301 34.52 -16.67 -4.04
N GLU A 302 34.46 -16.80 -2.71
CA GLU A 302 33.29 -16.58 -1.86
C GLU A 302 32.77 -15.15 -2.00
N GLN A 303 33.66 -14.16 -2.04
CA GLN A 303 33.29 -12.75 -2.17
C GLN A 303 32.59 -12.46 -3.50
N VAL A 304 33.01 -13.11 -4.59
CA VAL A 304 32.37 -12.99 -5.91
C VAL A 304 31.05 -13.78 -5.93
N MET A 305 30.99 -14.91 -5.24
CA MET A 305 29.74 -15.65 -5.05
C MET A 305 28.70 -14.81 -4.30
N TYR A 306 29.09 -14.12 -3.22
CA TYR A 306 28.22 -13.20 -2.48
C TYR A 306 27.69 -12.05 -3.33
N LEU A 307 28.55 -11.43 -4.15
CA LEU A 307 28.12 -10.42 -5.12
C LEU A 307 27.11 -11.02 -6.12
N SER A 308 27.43 -12.16 -6.70
CA SER A 308 26.59 -12.82 -7.70
C SER A 308 25.24 -13.24 -7.12
N SER A 309 25.22 -13.80 -5.91
CA SER A 309 24.00 -14.11 -5.16
C SER A 309 23.18 -12.86 -4.86
N GLY A 310 23.82 -11.76 -4.45
CA GLY A 310 23.15 -10.47 -4.26
C GLY A 310 22.51 -9.95 -5.56
N LEU A 311 23.20 -10.05 -6.69
CA LEU A 311 22.65 -9.68 -8.01
C LEU A 311 21.47 -10.58 -8.41
N CYS A 312 21.53 -11.88 -8.14
CA CYS A 312 20.40 -12.78 -8.34
C CYS A 312 19.21 -12.40 -7.46
N CYS A 313 19.42 -12.02 -6.19
CA CYS A 313 18.37 -11.53 -5.31
C CYS A 313 17.77 -10.19 -5.77
N VAL A 314 18.58 -9.26 -6.29
CA VAL A 314 18.09 -8.03 -6.95
C VAL A 314 17.25 -8.39 -8.18
N GLY A 315 17.76 -9.30 -9.02
CA GLY A 315 17.03 -9.84 -10.17
C GLY A 315 15.73 -10.54 -9.79
N ALA A 316 15.65 -11.11 -8.59
CA ALA A 316 14.43 -11.71 -8.09
C ALA A 316 13.31 -10.68 -7.97
N LEU A 317 13.58 -9.52 -7.36
CA LEU A 317 12.61 -8.44 -7.22
C LEU A 317 12.39 -7.71 -8.54
N ALA A 318 13.43 -7.45 -9.31
CA ALA A 318 13.33 -6.80 -10.62
C ALA A 318 12.47 -7.65 -11.59
N GLY A 319 12.53 -8.98 -11.49
CA GLY A 319 11.70 -9.89 -12.27
C GLY A 319 10.19 -9.75 -12.01
N LEU A 320 9.78 -9.20 -10.87
CA LEU A 320 8.37 -8.90 -10.54
C LEU A 320 7.89 -7.57 -11.16
N SER A 321 8.72 -6.86 -11.91
CA SER A 321 8.32 -5.63 -12.62
C SER A 321 7.24 -5.86 -13.69
N THR A 322 7.19 -7.06 -14.27
CA THR A 322 6.13 -7.45 -15.20
C THR A 322 5.60 -8.84 -14.91
N GLN A 323 4.32 -9.07 -15.22
CA GLN A 323 3.69 -10.38 -15.03
C GLN A 323 4.36 -11.50 -15.85
N GLY A 324 4.89 -11.16 -17.04
CA GLY A 324 5.58 -12.11 -17.91
C GLY A 324 6.91 -12.61 -17.35
N THR A 325 7.62 -11.78 -16.56
CA THR A 325 8.93 -12.11 -15.97
C THR A 325 8.85 -12.59 -14.52
N ALA A 326 7.67 -12.58 -13.89
CA ALA A 326 7.55 -12.83 -12.45
C ALA A 326 8.11 -14.19 -12.01
N ARG A 327 7.96 -15.23 -12.83
CA ARG A 327 8.47 -16.59 -12.54
C ARG A 327 10.00 -16.69 -12.66
N LEU A 328 10.60 -15.91 -13.56
CA LEU A 328 12.06 -15.73 -13.60
C LEU A 328 12.55 -15.09 -12.29
N GLY A 329 11.81 -14.11 -11.76
CA GLY A 329 12.12 -13.50 -10.47
C GLY A 329 12.23 -14.53 -9.35
N ASN A 330 11.24 -15.44 -9.24
CA ASN A 330 11.29 -16.51 -8.24
C ASN A 330 12.50 -17.45 -8.44
N ALA A 331 12.80 -17.82 -9.68
CA ALA A 331 13.94 -18.67 -10.00
C ALA A 331 15.29 -18.02 -9.66
N LEU A 332 15.49 -16.74 -9.99
CA LEU A 332 16.71 -16.00 -9.63
C LEU A 332 16.85 -15.87 -8.11
N GLY A 333 15.75 -15.67 -7.37
CA GLY A 333 15.78 -15.69 -5.91
C GLY A 333 16.29 -17.01 -5.35
N MET A 334 15.79 -18.15 -5.86
CA MET A 334 16.27 -19.47 -5.46
C MET A 334 17.75 -19.69 -5.78
N ILE A 335 18.21 -19.27 -6.96
CA ILE A 335 19.62 -19.36 -7.37
C ILE A 335 20.50 -18.51 -6.45
N GLY A 336 20.07 -17.28 -6.13
CA GLY A 336 20.81 -16.37 -5.24
C GLY A 336 20.97 -16.93 -3.83
N VAL A 337 19.88 -17.42 -3.23
CA VAL A 337 19.90 -18.05 -1.90
C VAL A 337 20.76 -19.31 -1.88
N ALA A 338 20.61 -20.20 -2.87
CA ALA A 338 21.42 -21.41 -2.98
C ALA A 338 22.92 -21.10 -3.11
N GLY A 339 23.29 -20.13 -3.94
CA GLY A 339 24.69 -19.71 -4.09
C GLY A 339 25.27 -19.09 -2.82
N GLY A 340 24.48 -18.32 -2.07
CA GLY A 340 24.92 -17.68 -0.83
C GLY A 340 25.18 -18.69 0.29
N LEU A 341 24.29 -19.68 0.41
CA LEU A 341 24.47 -20.81 1.33
C LEU A 341 25.66 -21.68 0.92
N ALA A 342 25.81 -22.00 -0.37
CA ALA A 342 26.93 -22.79 -0.88
C ALA A 342 28.28 -22.10 -0.64
N ALA A 343 28.37 -20.79 -0.92
CA ALA A 343 29.57 -20.00 -0.65
C ALA A 343 29.95 -20.04 0.83
N THR A 344 28.99 -19.83 1.72
CA THR A 344 29.19 -19.85 3.17
C THR A 344 29.60 -21.24 3.68
N LEU A 345 28.95 -22.31 3.21
CA LEU A 345 29.35 -23.67 3.59
C LEU A 345 30.76 -24.01 3.09
N GLY A 346 31.08 -23.63 1.85
CA GLY A 346 32.41 -23.89 1.27
C GLY A 346 33.52 -23.11 1.96
N SER A 347 33.25 -21.88 2.40
CA SER A 347 34.24 -21.03 3.09
C SER A 347 34.63 -21.56 4.46
N LEU A 348 33.71 -22.26 5.14
CA LEU A 348 33.92 -22.80 6.49
C LEU A 348 34.72 -24.11 6.48
N ASN A 349 34.73 -24.83 5.36
CA ASN A 349 35.31 -26.16 5.22
C ASN A 349 35.03 -27.09 6.44
N PRO A 350 33.75 -27.30 6.80
CA PRO A 350 33.36 -27.99 8.02
C PRO A 350 33.78 -29.47 8.01
N SER A 351 34.01 -30.05 9.19
CA SER A 351 34.20 -31.49 9.31
C SER A 351 32.93 -32.24 8.85
N PRO A 352 33.02 -33.52 8.43
CA PRO A 352 31.85 -34.29 8.02
C PRO A 352 30.73 -34.32 9.07
N GLU A 353 31.08 -34.35 10.36
CA GLU A 353 30.14 -34.34 11.47
C GLU A 353 29.41 -33.00 11.60
N LEU A 354 30.14 -31.89 11.53
CA LEU A 354 29.56 -30.54 11.59
C LEU A 354 28.71 -30.25 10.34
N LEU A 355 29.17 -30.69 9.16
CA LEU A 355 28.40 -30.58 7.93
C LEU A 355 27.10 -31.39 8.00
N ALA A 356 27.11 -32.57 8.64
CA ALA A 356 25.92 -33.36 8.88
C ALA A 356 24.94 -32.64 9.83
N GLN A 357 25.44 -31.96 10.86
CA GLN A 357 24.63 -31.11 11.75
C GLN A 357 23.99 -29.93 10.99
N MET A 358 24.79 -29.17 10.24
CA MET A 358 24.32 -28.04 9.41
C MET A 358 23.24 -28.49 8.43
N SER A 359 23.52 -29.57 7.69
CA SER A 359 22.59 -30.14 6.70
C SER A 359 21.31 -30.66 7.36
N GLY A 360 21.42 -31.32 8.52
CA GLY A 360 20.28 -31.83 9.28
C GLY A 360 19.36 -30.71 9.78
N ALA A 361 19.93 -29.64 10.32
CA ALA A 361 19.17 -28.46 10.77
C ALA A 361 18.43 -27.79 9.60
N MET A 362 19.11 -27.57 8.47
CA MET A 362 18.50 -26.97 7.28
C MET A 362 17.44 -27.88 6.66
N ALA A 363 17.68 -29.19 6.57
CA ALA A 363 16.73 -30.14 6.01
C ALA A 363 15.46 -30.24 6.86
N LEU A 364 15.58 -30.28 8.18
CA LEU A 364 14.43 -30.31 9.08
C LEU A 364 13.62 -29.02 8.99
N GLY A 365 14.28 -27.86 9.06
CA GLY A 365 13.62 -26.56 8.93
C GLY A 365 12.93 -26.41 7.58
N GLY A 366 13.63 -26.74 6.49
CA GLY A 366 13.08 -26.70 5.13
C GLY A 366 11.88 -27.62 4.95
N THR A 367 11.91 -28.84 5.52
CA THR A 367 10.78 -29.79 5.47
C THR A 367 9.54 -29.24 6.18
N ILE A 368 9.72 -28.60 7.34
CA ILE A 368 8.63 -27.95 8.07
C ILE A 368 8.08 -26.78 7.24
N GLY A 369 8.95 -25.92 6.70
CA GLY A 369 8.58 -24.79 5.84
C GLY A 369 7.75 -25.22 4.64
N LEU A 370 8.20 -26.23 3.89
CA LEU A 370 7.46 -26.79 2.74
C LEU A 370 6.10 -27.37 3.16
N THR A 371 6.05 -28.08 4.28
CA THR A 371 4.81 -28.70 4.77
C THR A 371 3.77 -27.63 5.14
N ILE A 372 4.17 -26.58 5.85
CA ILE A 372 3.30 -25.46 6.21
C ILE A 372 2.83 -24.72 4.94
N ALA A 373 3.78 -24.33 4.09
CA ALA A 373 3.49 -23.58 2.86
C ALA A 373 2.63 -24.34 1.87
N LYS A 374 2.65 -25.68 1.85
CA LYS A 374 1.79 -26.50 0.99
C LYS A 374 0.35 -26.60 1.52
N ARG A 375 0.17 -26.57 2.85
CA ARG A 375 -1.15 -26.82 3.48
C ARG A 375 -2.00 -25.56 3.62
N ILE A 376 -1.39 -24.37 3.61
CA ILE A 376 -2.13 -23.10 3.82
C ILE A 376 -2.98 -22.73 2.60
N GLN A 377 -4.13 -22.09 2.85
CA GLN A 377 -4.96 -21.48 1.80
C GLN A 377 -4.40 -20.10 1.41
N ILE A 378 -4.73 -19.64 0.21
CA ILE A 378 -4.25 -18.33 -0.29
C ILE A 378 -4.89 -17.16 0.48
N THR A 379 -6.10 -17.36 0.99
CA THR A 379 -6.79 -16.40 1.87
C THR A 379 -6.05 -16.18 3.19
N ASP A 380 -5.29 -17.17 3.64
CA ASP A 380 -4.55 -17.17 4.91
C ASP A 380 -3.11 -16.67 4.77
N LEU A 381 -2.76 -16.19 3.58
CA LEU A 381 -1.41 -15.79 3.28
C LEU A 381 -0.91 -14.59 4.12
N PRO A 382 -1.71 -13.53 4.39
CA PRO A 382 -1.22 -12.40 5.19
C PRO A 382 -0.74 -12.80 6.58
N GLN A 383 -1.45 -13.70 7.28
CA GLN A 383 -1.00 -14.17 8.58
C GLN A 383 0.25 -15.07 8.49
N LEU A 384 0.40 -15.88 7.43
CA LEU A 384 1.61 -16.68 7.24
C LEU A 384 2.84 -15.79 7.03
N VAL A 385 2.71 -14.73 6.24
CA VAL A 385 3.78 -13.73 6.05
C VAL A 385 4.16 -13.08 7.38
N ALA A 386 3.18 -12.69 8.19
CA ALA A 386 3.46 -12.19 9.54
C ALA A 386 4.19 -13.24 10.40
N ALA A 387 3.76 -14.49 10.40
CA ALA A 387 4.44 -15.55 11.15
C ALA A 387 5.90 -15.74 10.71
N PHE A 388 6.20 -15.71 9.41
CA PHE A 388 7.57 -15.86 8.92
C PHE A 388 8.49 -14.68 9.25
N HIS A 389 8.00 -13.44 9.24
CA HIS A 389 8.79 -12.29 9.72
C HIS A 389 9.21 -12.45 11.18
N SER A 390 8.37 -13.08 12.01
CA SER A 390 8.73 -13.35 13.40
C SER A 390 9.96 -14.27 13.51
N LEU A 391 10.06 -15.28 12.63
CA LEU A 391 11.20 -16.20 12.60
C LEU A 391 12.50 -15.50 12.18
N VAL A 392 12.43 -14.52 11.26
CA VAL A 392 13.61 -13.70 10.91
C VAL A 392 14.06 -12.86 12.10
N GLY A 393 13.12 -12.19 12.78
CA GLY A 393 13.43 -11.39 13.96
C GLY A 393 14.06 -12.20 15.08
N LEU A 394 13.55 -13.41 15.31
CA LEU A 394 14.12 -14.34 16.29
C LEU A 394 15.52 -14.82 15.85
N ALA A 395 15.71 -15.18 14.59
CA ALA A 395 17.02 -15.60 14.06
C ALA A 395 18.08 -14.51 14.28
N ALA A 396 17.75 -13.25 13.97
CA ALA A 396 18.65 -12.12 14.18
C ALA A 396 19.04 -11.92 15.65
N VAL A 397 18.10 -12.06 16.59
CA VAL A 397 18.38 -12.01 18.04
C VAL A 397 19.33 -13.16 18.42
N LEU A 398 19.06 -14.37 17.96
CA LEU A 398 19.88 -15.55 18.24
C LEU A 398 21.30 -15.38 17.69
N THR A 399 21.48 -14.90 16.46
CA THR A 399 22.80 -14.64 15.86
C THR A 399 23.56 -13.58 16.65
N CYS A 400 22.95 -12.42 16.93
CA CYS A 400 23.62 -11.32 17.63
C CYS A 400 24.09 -11.71 19.04
N VAL A 401 23.27 -12.47 19.77
CA VAL A 401 23.63 -12.97 21.10
C VAL A 401 24.71 -14.05 21.01
N ALA A 402 24.61 -14.98 20.05
CA ALA A 402 25.60 -16.03 19.85
C ALA A 402 26.98 -15.44 19.52
N GLU A 403 27.04 -14.45 18.65
CA GLU A 403 28.29 -13.82 18.25
C GLU A 403 28.93 -13.03 19.39
N TYR A 404 28.12 -12.31 20.18
CA TYR A 404 28.62 -11.67 21.41
C TYR A 404 29.27 -12.70 22.35
N MET A 405 28.69 -13.88 22.50
CA MET A 405 29.24 -14.94 23.35
C MET A 405 30.54 -15.53 22.80
N ILE A 406 30.65 -15.66 21.47
CA ILE A 406 31.83 -16.20 20.79
C ILE A 406 32.99 -15.20 20.83
N GLU A 407 32.73 -13.93 20.52
CA GLU A 407 33.77 -12.90 20.38
C GLU A 407 34.13 -12.17 21.69
N TYR A 408 33.37 -12.40 22.77
CA TYR A 408 33.63 -11.76 24.05
C TYR A 408 35.10 -11.82 24.52
N PRO A 409 35.80 -12.98 24.46
CA PRO A 409 37.20 -13.07 24.86
C PRO A 409 38.15 -12.20 24.02
N HIS A 410 37.77 -11.84 22.79
CA HIS A 410 38.61 -11.09 21.84
C HIS A 410 38.43 -9.57 21.93
N PHE A 411 37.37 -9.08 22.58
CA PHE A 411 37.08 -7.64 22.67
C PHE A 411 38.17 -6.82 23.34
N ALA A 412 38.99 -7.43 24.20
CA ALA A 412 40.08 -6.73 24.87
C ALA A 412 41.21 -6.31 23.91
N THR A 413 41.39 -7.02 22.79
CA THR A 413 42.49 -6.79 21.84
C THR A 413 42.02 -6.33 20.47
N ASP A 414 40.72 -6.34 20.19
CA ASP A 414 40.16 -5.93 18.90
C ASP A 414 39.85 -4.42 18.88
N PRO A 415 40.52 -3.62 18.02
CA PRO A 415 40.18 -2.19 17.84
C PRO A 415 38.76 -1.95 17.31
N ALA A 416 38.11 -2.95 16.72
CA ALA A 416 36.74 -2.88 16.23
C ALA A 416 35.69 -3.39 17.24
N ALA A 417 36.09 -3.82 18.45
CA ALA A 417 35.19 -4.42 19.45
C ALA A 417 33.93 -3.59 19.72
N ASN A 418 34.08 -2.26 19.79
CA ASN A 418 32.96 -1.36 20.03
C ASN A 418 31.92 -1.37 18.89
N LEU A 419 32.37 -1.48 17.63
CA LEU A 419 31.47 -1.59 16.49
C LEU A 419 30.68 -2.90 16.56
N THR A 420 31.35 -4.04 16.77
CA THR A 420 30.72 -5.35 16.92
C THR A 420 29.65 -5.33 18.01
N LYS A 421 29.98 -4.77 19.18
CA LYS A 421 29.03 -4.58 20.29
C LYS A 421 27.83 -3.72 19.88
N ILE A 422 28.05 -2.54 19.30
CA ILE A 422 26.96 -1.63 18.88
C ILE A 422 26.02 -2.32 17.89
N VAL A 423 26.57 -2.98 16.87
CA VAL A 423 25.79 -3.65 15.84
C VAL A 423 25.00 -4.84 16.41
N ALA A 424 25.60 -5.65 17.29
CA ALA A 424 24.91 -6.74 17.97
C ALA A 424 23.74 -6.23 18.84
N TYR A 425 23.92 -5.11 19.54
CA TYR A 425 22.85 -4.49 20.34
C TYR A 425 21.68 -4.01 19.46
N LEU A 426 21.99 -3.33 18.35
CA LEU A 426 20.98 -2.86 17.40
C LEU A 426 20.25 -4.02 16.70
N GLY A 427 20.97 -5.03 16.24
CA GLY A 427 20.39 -6.23 15.64
C GLY A 427 19.46 -6.97 16.61
N THR A 428 19.86 -7.10 17.88
CA THR A 428 19.04 -7.68 18.94
C THR A 428 17.76 -6.87 19.16
N TYR A 429 17.85 -5.54 19.23
CA TYR A 429 16.68 -4.67 19.39
C TYR A 429 15.71 -4.77 18.21
N ILE A 430 16.20 -4.64 16.98
CA ILE A 430 15.38 -4.69 15.77
C ILE A 430 14.72 -6.07 15.64
N GLY A 431 15.48 -7.14 15.88
CA GLY A 431 14.98 -8.52 15.86
C GLY A 431 13.89 -8.76 16.90
N GLY A 432 14.06 -8.26 18.13
CA GLY A 432 13.07 -8.40 19.21
C GLY A 432 11.75 -7.67 18.92
N VAL A 433 11.80 -6.44 18.41
CA VAL A 433 10.59 -5.71 17.95
C VAL A 433 9.89 -6.48 16.83
N THR A 434 10.67 -6.98 15.87
CA THR A 434 10.16 -7.70 14.70
C THR A 434 9.49 -9.01 15.10
N PHE A 435 10.12 -9.77 15.98
CA PHE A 435 9.61 -11.04 16.50
C PHE A 435 8.24 -10.84 17.15
N SER A 436 8.16 -10.00 18.17
CA SER A 436 6.94 -9.89 18.98
C SER A 436 5.83 -9.13 18.27
N GLY A 437 6.16 -8.07 17.52
CA GLY A 437 5.19 -7.33 16.72
C GLY A 437 4.54 -8.23 15.66
N SER A 438 5.34 -9.07 14.99
CA SER A 438 4.84 -9.98 13.97
C SER A 438 3.95 -11.07 14.56
N LEU A 439 4.23 -11.56 15.76
CA LEU A 439 3.36 -12.50 16.47
C LEU A 439 2.01 -11.89 16.86
N VAL A 440 1.99 -10.62 17.30
CA VAL A 440 0.74 -9.91 17.58
C VAL A 440 -0.07 -9.67 16.30
N ALA A 441 0.61 -9.31 15.20
CA ALA A 441 -0.02 -9.15 13.89
C ALA A 441 -0.64 -10.47 13.41
N TYR A 442 0.10 -11.58 13.50
CA TYR A 442 -0.42 -12.93 13.23
C TYR A 442 -1.65 -13.24 14.09
N GLY A 443 -1.57 -13.03 15.41
CA GLY A 443 -2.67 -13.31 16.33
C GLY A 443 -3.95 -12.52 16.01
N LYS A 444 -3.82 -11.24 15.62
CA LYS A 444 -4.97 -10.40 15.22
C LYS A 444 -5.57 -10.82 13.88
N LEU A 445 -4.75 -11.16 12.88
CA LEU A 445 -5.23 -11.59 11.57
C LEU A 445 -5.86 -12.99 11.61
N GLN A 446 -5.32 -13.89 12.42
CA GLN A 446 -5.86 -15.23 12.62
C GLN A 446 -7.15 -15.24 13.47
N GLY A 447 -7.51 -14.11 14.08
CA GLY A 447 -8.67 -14.01 14.98
C GLY A 447 -8.45 -14.61 16.38
N ILE A 448 -7.20 -14.95 16.74
CA ILE A 448 -6.82 -15.40 18.08
C ILE A 448 -6.87 -14.23 19.07
N LEU A 449 -6.48 -13.04 18.61
CA LEU A 449 -6.56 -11.78 19.35
C LEU A 449 -7.67 -10.89 18.79
N ASN A 450 -8.26 -10.05 19.63
CA ASN A 450 -9.27 -9.09 19.19
C ASN A 450 -8.68 -8.09 18.18
N SER A 451 -9.40 -7.87 17.07
CA SER A 451 -9.01 -6.94 16.02
C SER A 451 -9.08 -5.48 16.46
N ALA A 452 -9.83 -5.15 17.51
CA ALA A 452 -9.89 -3.82 18.08
C ALA A 452 -8.52 -3.35 18.62
N PRO A 453 -8.18 -2.04 18.49
CA PRO A 453 -6.95 -1.50 19.05
C PRO A 453 -6.99 -1.53 20.59
N LEU A 454 -5.98 -2.14 21.21
CA LEU A 454 -5.85 -2.19 22.66
C LEU A 454 -5.14 -0.92 23.16
N LEU A 455 -5.90 0.02 23.73
CA LEU A 455 -5.38 1.31 24.18
C LEU A 455 -5.07 1.30 25.68
N LEU A 456 -3.80 1.11 26.03
CA LEU A 456 -3.34 1.20 27.42
C LEU A 456 -3.37 2.66 27.93
N PRO A 457 -3.75 2.90 29.20
CA PRO A 457 -3.60 4.22 29.83
C PRO A 457 -2.15 4.69 29.77
N GLY A 458 -1.90 5.90 29.29
CA GLY A 458 -0.54 6.46 29.20
C GLY A 458 0.39 5.76 28.20
N ARG A 459 -0.14 5.04 27.18
CA ARG A 459 0.65 4.27 26.20
C ARG A 459 1.86 5.00 25.59
N HIS A 460 1.71 6.31 25.33
CA HIS A 460 2.80 7.11 24.76
C HIS A 460 3.95 7.29 25.74
N ALA A 461 3.66 7.51 27.03
CA ALA A 461 4.68 7.58 28.06
C ALA A 461 5.35 6.22 28.28
N LEU A 462 4.58 5.12 28.25
CA LEU A 462 5.12 3.77 28.31
C LEU A 462 6.09 3.49 27.15
N ASN A 463 5.66 3.74 25.90
CA ASN A 463 6.49 3.50 24.72
C ASN A 463 7.72 4.42 24.69
N ALA A 464 7.57 5.68 25.09
CA ALA A 464 8.71 6.59 25.22
C ALA A 464 9.70 6.11 26.30
N GLY A 465 9.20 5.60 27.42
CA GLY A 465 10.01 5.01 28.49
C GLY A 465 10.75 3.74 28.05
N LEU A 466 10.07 2.83 27.34
CA LEU A 466 10.69 1.63 26.76
C LEU A 466 11.79 1.98 25.76
N LEU A 467 11.55 2.96 24.89
CA LEU A 467 12.55 3.45 23.94
C LEU A 467 13.74 4.11 24.66
N ALA A 468 13.48 4.97 25.64
CA ALA A 468 14.52 5.62 26.42
C ALA A 468 15.36 4.62 27.22
N ALA A 469 14.74 3.60 27.81
CA ALA A 469 15.45 2.51 28.50
C ALA A 469 16.29 1.67 27.53
N SER A 470 15.77 1.41 26.32
CA SER A 470 16.50 0.66 25.28
C SER A 470 17.71 1.46 24.76
N ILE A 471 17.59 2.76 24.55
CA ILE A 471 18.71 3.62 24.14
C ILE A 471 19.71 3.80 25.29
N GLY A 472 19.20 4.08 26.50
CA GLY A 472 20.02 4.27 27.69
C GLY A 472 20.78 3.01 28.11
N GLY A 473 20.22 1.83 27.87
CA GLY A 473 20.85 0.53 28.13
C GLY A 473 22.13 0.29 27.33
N LEU A 474 22.36 1.04 26.25
CA LEU A 474 23.63 1.01 25.51
C LEU A 474 24.80 1.58 26.33
N VAL A 475 24.55 2.52 27.24
CA VAL A 475 25.60 3.15 28.06
C VAL A 475 26.30 2.13 28.98
N PRO A 476 25.61 1.41 29.89
CA PRO A 476 26.26 0.39 30.72
C PRO A 476 26.83 -0.76 29.87
N TYR A 477 26.19 -1.08 28.74
CA TYR A 477 26.69 -2.10 27.81
C TYR A 477 28.07 -1.74 27.22
N MET A 478 28.32 -0.46 26.94
CA MET A 478 29.57 0.01 26.34
C MET A 478 30.65 0.33 27.39
N MET A 479 30.26 0.87 28.55
CA MET A 479 31.21 1.33 29.57
C MET A 479 31.79 0.20 30.43
N ASP A 480 31.13 -0.94 30.52
CA ASP A 480 31.59 -2.09 31.31
C ASP A 480 32.09 -3.23 30.39
N PRO A 481 33.35 -3.68 30.52
CA PRO A 481 33.87 -4.82 29.76
C PRO A 481 33.40 -6.18 30.29
N SER A 482 32.67 -6.25 31.41
CA SER A 482 32.21 -7.50 32.03
C SER A 482 31.22 -8.29 31.17
N TYR A 483 31.47 -9.59 31.04
CA TYR A 483 30.59 -10.55 30.33
C TYR A 483 29.16 -10.49 30.87
N THR A 484 29.03 -10.55 32.21
CA THR A 484 27.74 -10.59 32.90
C THR A 484 26.92 -9.35 32.62
N THR A 485 27.54 -8.18 32.66
CA THR A 485 26.88 -6.91 32.33
C THR A 485 26.43 -6.92 30.88
N GLY A 486 27.33 -7.30 29.96
CA GLY A 486 27.02 -7.27 28.54
C GLY A 486 25.90 -8.22 28.12
N ILE A 487 25.92 -9.48 28.59
CA ILE A 487 24.87 -10.46 28.29
C ILE A 487 23.53 -10.06 28.93
N THR A 488 23.58 -9.46 30.13
CA THR A 488 22.39 -8.94 30.82
C THR A 488 21.79 -7.76 30.06
N CYS A 489 22.61 -6.87 29.50
CA CYS A 489 22.16 -5.78 28.64
C CYS A 489 21.53 -6.30 27.34
N LEU A 490 22.11 -7.33 26.69
CA LEU A 490 21.52 -7.96 25.51
C LEU A 490 20.19 -8.68 25.82
N GLY A 491 20.12 -9.40 26.95
CA GLY A 491 18.87 -9.99 27.42
C GLY A 491 17.81 -8.94 27.75
N SER A 492 18.22 -7.84 28.38
CA SER A 492 17.33 -6.72 28.74
C SER A 492 16.80 -6.01 27.49
N VAL A 493 17.64 -5.71 26.50
CA VAL A 493 17.18 -5.04 25.27
C VAL A 493 16.30 -5.97 24.43
N SER A 494 16.58 -7.28 24.41
CA SER A 494 15.69 -8.27 23.78
C SER A 494 14.31 -8.29 24.44
N ALA A 495 14.24 -8.29 25.78
CA ALA A 495 12.97 -8.22 26.49
C ALA A 495 12.24 -6.88 26.28
N LEU A 496 12.94 -5.75 26.39
CA LEU A 496 12.37 -4.41 26.20
C LEU A 496 11.85 -4.21 24.79
N SER A 497 12.61 -4.65 23.77
CA SER A 497 12.20 -4.58 22.37
C SER A 497 11.01 -5.50 22.08
N ALA A 498 10.99 -6.71 22.63
CA ALA A 498 9.85 -7.60 22.53
C ALA A 498 8.58 -6.98 23.17
N ILE A 499 8.69 -6.41 24.36
CA ILE A 499 7.57 -5.70 25.01
C ILE A 499 7.12 -4.53 24.13
N MET A 500 8.05 -3.74 23.59
CA MET A 500 7.74 -2.60 22.74
C MET A 500 7.04 -3.02 21.43
N GLY A 501 7.47 -4.13 20.81
CA GLY A 501 6.79 -4.68 19.64
C GLY A 501 5.34 -5.10 19.94
N VAL A 502 5.09 -5.67 21.13
CA VAL A 502 3.73 -5.98 21.59
C VAL A 502 2.92 -4.72 21.82
N THR A 503 3.44 -3.75 22.59
CA THR A 503 2.69 -2.55 22.97
C THR A 503 2.36 -1.66 21.78
N LEU A 504 3.27 -1.53 20.81
CA LEU A 504 3.03 -0.77 19.58
C LEU A 504 2.01 -1.49 18.69
N THR A 505 2.19 -2.79 18.45
CA THR A 505 1.34 -3.53 17.50
C THR A 505 -0.06 -3.78 18.04
N ALA A 506 -0.21 -4.04 19.34
CA ALA A 506 -1.52 -4.29 19.95
C ALA A 506 -2.45 -3.07 19.90
N ALA A 507 -1.87 -1.86 19.90
CA ALA A 507 -2.59 -0.59 19.81
C ALA A 507 -3.10 -0.28 18.38
N ILE A 508 -2.76 -1.11 17.39
CA ILE A 508 -3.17 -0.94 15.99
C ILE A 508 -4.41 -1.82 15.72
N GLY A 509 -5.39 -1.24 15.03
CA GLY A 509 -6.61 -1.94 14.64
C GLY A 509 -6.37 -2.92 13.49
N GLY A 510 -7.19 -3.97 13.41
CA GLY A 510 -7.06 -5.02 12.40
C GLY A 510 -7.12 -4.52 10.95
N ALA A 511 -7.87 -3.45 10.69
CA ALA A 511 -7.97 -2.83 9.36
C ALA A 511 -6.63 -2.21 8.88
N ASP A 512 -5.82 -1.70 9.80
CA ASP A 512 -4.52 -1.10 9.49
C ASP A 512 -3.36 -2.12 9.60
N MET A 513 -3.65 -3.36 9.99
CA MET A 513 -2.64 -4.41 10.21
C MET A 513 -1.73 -4.68 9.00
N PRO A 514 -2.22 -4.60 7.74
CA PRO A 514 -1.35 -4.74 6.58
C PRO A 514 -0.20 -3.72 6.52
N VAL A 515 -0.39 -2.49 7.05
CA VAL A 515 0.70 -1.50 7.17
C VAL A 515 1.75 -1.99 8.17
N VAL A 516 1.34 -2.60 9.28
CA VAL A 516 2.28 -3.14 10.28
C VAL A 516 3.12 -4.26 9.69
N ILE A 517 2.52 -5.16 8.91
CA ILE A 517 3.25 -6.26 8.26
C ILE A 517 4.37 -5.73 7.36
N THR A 518 4.10 -4.68 6.58
CA THR A 518 5.12 -4.10 5.69
C THR A 518 6.21 -3.35 6.44
N VAL A 519 5.87 -2.69 7.56
CA VAL A 519 6.88 -2.05 8.44
C VAL A 519 7.78 -3.09 9.07
N LEU A 520 7.22 -4.19 9.58
CA LEU A 520 7.99 -5.28 10.18
C LEU A 520 8.80 -6.06 9.13
N ASN A 521 8.34 -6.13 7.87
CA ASN A 521 9.16 -6.60 6.75
C ASN A 521 10.35 -5.67 6.47
N SER A 522 10.18 -4.35 6.66
CA SER A 522 11.32 -3.43 6.58
C SER A 522 12.33 -3.72 7.69
N TYR A 523 11.84 -3.92 8.92
CA TYR A 523 12.70 -4.21 10.08
C TYR A 523 13.44 -5.54 9.96
N SER A 524 12.82 -6.59 9.41
CA SER A 524 13.53 -7.84 9.12
C SER A 524 14.71 -7.61 8.17
N GLY A 525 14.54 -6.79 7.13
CA GLY A 525 15.65 -6.39 6.24
C GLY A 525 16.77 -5.61 6.95
N TRP A 526 16.43 -4.67 7.83
CA TRP A 526 17.45 -3.93 8.61
C TRP A 526 18.15 -4.81 9.65
N ALA A 527 17.47 -5.84 10.17
CA ALA A 527 18.11 -6.85 11.02
C ALA A 527 19.16 -7.66 10.25
N LEU A 528 18.88 -8.05 9.00
CA LEU A 528 19.89 -8.67 8.12
C LEU A 528 21.06 -7.71 7.83
N CYS A 529 20.81 -6.41 7.69
CA CYS A 529 21.91 -5.44 7.56
C CYS A 529 22.79 -5.42 8.81
N ALA A 530 22.17 -5.44 10.01
CA ALA A 530 22.92 -5.52 11.25
C ALA A 530 23.76 -6.80 11.31
N GLU A 531 23.18 -7.96 10.96
CA GLU A 531 23.91 -9.22 10.86
C GLU A 531 25.05 -9.16 9.83
N GLY A 532 24.86 -8.50 8.69
CA GLY A 532 25.89 -8.28 7.67
C GLY A 532 27.03 -7.37 8.13
N PHE A 533 26.72 -6.29 8.87
CA PHE A 533 27.73 -5.45 9.51
C PHE A 533 28.48 -6.19 10.62
N LEU A 534 27.78 -7.04 11.36
CA LEU A 534 28.34 -7.81 12.47
C LEU A 534 29.34 -8.85 11.96
N LEU A 535 28.93 -9.65 10.99
CA LEU A 535 29.71 -10.76 10.41
C LEU A 535 30.64 -10.36 9.27
N ASN A 536 30.74 -9.06 8.97
CA ASN A 536 31.47 -8.54 7.81
C ASN A 536 31.10 -9.24 6.48
N ASN A 537 29.79 -9.41 6.24
CA ASN A 537 29.25 -10.17 5.11
C ASN A 537 28.48 -9.27 4.12
N ASN A 538 29.03 -9.12 2.90
CA ASN A 538 28.44 -8.29 1.85
C ASN A 538 27.06 -8.78 1.38
N LEU A 539 26.83 -10.10 1.31
CA LEU A 539 25.55 -10.66 0.85
C LEU A 539 24.42 -10.25 1.77
N LEU A 540 24.60 -10.42 3.09
CA LEU A 540 23.61 -10.06 4.10
C LEU A 540 23.25 -8.57 4.05
N THR A 541 24.25 -7.71 3.85
CA THR A 541 24.05 -6.27 3.73
C THR A 541 23.30 -5.89 2.45
N ILE A 542 23.64 -6.49 1.30
CA ILE A 542 22.93 -6.26 0.03
C ILE A 542 21.47 -6.69 0.13
N VAL A 543 21.24 -7.90 0.61
CA VAL A 543 19.91 -8.50 0.75
C VAL A 543 19.08 -7.75 1.79
N GLY A 544 19.68 -7.41 2.93
CA GLY A 544 19.02 -6.66 3.98
C GLY A 544 18.56 -5.29 3.50
N ALA A 545 19.40 -4.55 2.77
CA ALA A 545 19.04 -3.24 2.24
C ALA A 545 17.92 -3.33 1.19
N LEU A 546 17.92 -4.38 0.37
CA LEU A 546 16.88 -4.68 -0.61
C LEU A 546 15.52 -4.95 0.06
N ILE A 547 15.50 -5.78 1.11
CA ILE A 547 14.27 -6.11 1.85
C ILE A 547 13.79 -4.92 2.67
N GLY A 548 14.72 -4.22 3.34
CA GLY A 548 14.43 -3.04 4.16
C GLY A 548 13.77 -1.92 3.35
N SER A 549 14.34 -1.61 2.18
CA SER A 549 13.76 -0.64 1.24
C SER A 549 12.42 -1.10 0.68
N SER A 550 12.26 -2.39 0.37
CA SER A 550 10.98 -2.96 -0.09
C SER A 550 9.85 -2.76 0.91
N GLY A 551 10.07 -3.17 2.17
CA GLY A 551 9.08 -2.98 3.24
C GLY A 551 8.71 -1.52 3.44
N ALA A 552 9.71 -0.63 3.47
CA ALA A 552 9.49 0.81 3.68
C ALA A 552 8.65 1.45 2.55
N ILE A 553 8.92 1.11 1.29
CA ILE A 553 8.17 1.62 0.14
C ILE A 553 6.73 1.10 0.15
N LEU A 554 6.53 -0.19 0.44
CA LEU A 554 5.18 -0.76 0.54
C LEU A 554 4.38 -0.11 1.66
N SER A 555 4.96 0.10 2.84
CA SER A 555 4.31 0.83 3.93
C SER A 555 3.94 2.25 3.52
N TYR A 556 4.83 2.95 2.80
CA TYR A 556 4.57 4.30 2.30
C TYR A 556 3.39 4.32 1.31
N ILE A 557 3.39 3.43 0.31
CA ILE A 557 2.31 3.33 -0.69
C ILE A 557 0.97 3.10 -0.01
N MET A 558 0.92 2.19 0.98
CA MET A 558 -0.30 1.89 1.73
C MET A 558 -0.79 3.08 2.57
N CYS A 559 0.14 3.76 3.26
CA CYS A 559 -0.17 4.98 4.01
C CYS A 559 -0.74 6.10 3.12
N VAL A 560 -0.12 6.33 1.95
CA VAL A 560 -0.58 7.33 0.97
C VAL A 560 -1.96 6.95 0.41
N ALA A 561 -2.19 5.68 0.07
CA ALA A 561 -3.47 5.19 -0.43
C ALA A 561 -4.62 5.40 0.57
N MET A 562 -4.32 5.34 1.87
CA MET A 562 -5.28 5.55 2.96
C MET A 562 -5.36 7.02 3.43
N ASN A 563 -4.55 7.92 2.87
CA ASN A 563 -4.38 9.31 3.31
C ASN A 563 -4.10 9.43 4.84
N ARG A 564 -3.20 8.57 5.33
CA ARG A 564 -2.73 8.57 6.73
C ARG A 564 -1.22 8.50 6.75
N SER A 565 -0.57 9.29 7.62
CA SER A 565 0.88 9.18 7.80
C SER A 565 1.25 7.93 8.60
N LEU A 566 2.47 7.42 8.41
CA LEU A 566 2.99 6.27 9.16
C LEU A 566 2.92 6.49 10.68
N ALA A 567 3.25 7.70 11.14
CA ALA A 567 3.14 8.06 12.55
C ALA A 567 1.70 7.98 13.06
N ASN A 568 0.72 8.39 12.25
CA ASN A 568 -0.69 8.32 12.61
C ASN A 568 -1.18 6.87 12.72
N VAL A 569 -0.69 5.98 11.85
CA VAL A 569 -1.01 4.55 11.90
C VAL A 569 -0.36 3.87 13.11
N ILE A 570 0.95 4.03 13.33
CA ILE A 570 1.67 3.34 14.41
C ILE A 570 1.33 3.87 15.80
N LEU A 571 1.14 5.19 15.96
CA LEU A 571 0.82 5.78 17.26
C LEU A 571 -0.69 5.79 17.58
N GLY A 572 -1.53 5.29 16.65
CA GLY A 572 -2.97 5.15 16.83
C GLY A 572 -3.70 6.50 16.94
N GLY A 573 -3.41 7.42 16.02
CA GLY A 573 -4.14 8.68 15.92
C GLY A 573 -5.48 8.51 15.18
N TYR A 574 -6.44 9.36 15.53
CA TYR A 574 -7.79 9.36 14.96
C TYR A 574 -7.85 10.31 13.75
N GLY A 575 -8.36 9.82 12.61
CA GLY A 575 -8.64 10.63 11.41
C GLY A 575 -7.56 10.60 10.31
N THR A 576 -7.84 11.25 9.18
CA THR A 576 -6.91 11.45 8.04
C THR A 576 -6.14 12.76 8.19
N THR A 577 -5.01 12.90 7.50
CA THR A 577 -4.19 14.14 7.52
C THR A 577 -4.90 15.37 6.93
N SER A 578 -6.02 15.16 6.22
CA SER A 578 -6.84 16.21 5.60
C SER A 578 -8.12 16.53 6.38
N THR A 579 -8.38 15.89 7.52
CA THR A 579 -9.58 16.19 8.32
C THR A 579 -9.39 17.53 9.05
N ALA A 580 -10.11 18.57 8.62
CA ALA A 580 -10.28 19.78 9.43
C ALA A 580 -11.25 19.46 10.58
N GLY A 581 -10.92 19.81 11.83
CA GLY A 581 -11.65 19.42 13.05
C GLY A 581 -13.08 19.93 13.25
N GLY A 582 -13.85 20.08 12.17
CA GLY A 582 -15.28 20.40 12.19
C GLY A 582 -16.16 19.16 12.29
N LYS A 583 -17.46 19.39 12.53
CA LYS A 583 -18.47 18.32 12.47
C LYS A 583 -18.61 17.82 11.03
N PRO A 584 -18.65 16.49 10.79
CA PRO A 584 -18.99 15.94 9.49
C PRO A 584 -20.33 16.49 9.00
N MET A 585 -20.45 16.65 7.68
CA MET A 585 -21.73 17.03 7.06
C MET A 585 -22.80 15.98 7.40
N GLU A 586 -23.99 16.44 7.77
CA GLU A 586 -25.10 15.54 8.06
C GLU A 586 -25.55 14.82 6.77
N ILE A 587 -25.91 13.55 6.91
CA ILE A 587 -26.42 12.75 5.80
C ILE A 587 -27.84 13.23 5.48
N THR A 588 -28.08 13.68 4.25
CA THR A 588 -29.40 14.12 3.77
C THR A 588 -30.03 13.07 2.86
N GLY A 589 -31.35 12.90 2.94
CA GLY A 589 -32.12 11.97 2.09
C GLY A 589 -32.27 10.57 2.69
N THR A 590 -32.77 9.64 1.88
CA THR A 590 -32.97 8.23 2.25
C THR A 590 -32.26 7.30 1.25
N HIS A 591 -31.92 6.08 1.67
CA HIS A 591 -31.34 5.09 0.75
C HIS A 591 -32.43 4.51 -0.17
N THR A 592 -32.05 4.15 -1.40
CA THR A 592 -32.92 3.39 -2.31
C THR A 592 -32.56 1.91 -2.23
N GLU A 593 -33.51 1.09 -1.81
CA GLU A 593 -33.36 -0.36 -1.74
C GLU A 593 -34.02 -1.02 -2.97
N ILE A 594 -33.38 -2.05 -3.53
CA ILE A 594 -33.90 -2.84 -4.65
C ILE A 594 -33.82 -4.33 -4.33
N ASN A 595 -34.72 -5.12 -4.92
CA ASN A 595 -34.68 -6.58 -4.81
C ASN A 595 -33.79 -7.21 -5.91
N VAL A 596 -33.58 -8.53 -5.81
CA VAL A 596 -32.76 -9.30 -6.76
C VAL A 596 -33.30 -9.21 -8.19
N ASP A 597 -34.62 -9.24 -8.36
CA ASP A 597 -35.24 -9.20 -9.69
C ASP A 597 -34.91 -7.89 -10.42
N ASN A 598 -35.08 -6.75 -9.75
CA ASN A 598 -34.75 -5.44 -10.30
C ASN A 598 -33.24 -5.29 -10.55
N ALA A 599 -32.39 -5.84 -9.67
CA ALA A 599 -30.96 -5.80 -9.87
C ALA A 599 -30.53 -6.58 -11.12
N ILE A 600 -31.12 -7.75 -11.36
CA ILE A 600 -30.88 -8.57 -12.57
C ILE A 600 -31.35 -7.83 -13.82
N GLU A 601 -32.50 -7.17 -13.77
CA GLU A 601 -33.00 -6.38 -14.89
C GLU A 601 -32.06 -5.21 -15.21
N MET A 602 -31.60 -4.47 -14.20
CA MET A 602 -30.62 -3.39 -14.37
C MET A 602 -29.30 -3.90 -14.95
N ILE A 603 -28.85 -5.09 -14.53
CA ILE A 603 -27.65 -5.74 -15.08
C ILE A 603 -27.85 -6.11 -16.55
N LYS A 604 -29.04 -6.60 -16.95
CA LYS A 604 -29.35 -6.97 -18.34
C LYS A 604 -29.39 -5.76 -19.27
N GLU A 605 -29.88 -4.62 -18.79
CA GLU A 605 -29.93 -3.37 -19.55
C GLU A 605 -28.57 -2.66 -19.63
N ALA A 606 -27.59 -3.07 -18.80
CA ALA A 606 -26.27 -2.47 -18.79
C ALA A 606 -25.37 -3.04 -19.91
N ASN A 607 -24.76 -2.15 -20.69
CA ASN A 607 -23.75 -2.53 -21.69
C ASN A 607 -22.31 -2.61 -21.12
N SER A 608 -22.08 -2.09 -19.93
CA SER A 608 -20.76 -2.06 -19.28
C SER A 608 -20.92 -2.05 -17.77
N ILE A 609 -20.21 -2.96 -17.09
CA ILE A 609 -20.26 -3.12 -15.64
C ILE A 609 -18.84 -3.03 -15.10
N ILE A 610 -18.65 -2.19 -14.07
CA ILE A 610 -17.42 -2.13 -13.28
C ILE A 610 -17.74 -2.73 -11.92
N ILE A 611 -17.01 -3.78 -11.54
CA ILE A 611 -17.14 -4.43 -10.24
C ILE A 611 -16.02 -3.92 -9.34
N THR A 612 -16.38 -3.34 -8.19
CA THR A 612 -15.43 -2.88 -7.17
C THR A 612 -15.48 -3.83 -5.96
N PRO A 613 -14.65 -4.89 -5.90
CA PRO A 613 -14.61 -5.78 -4.75
C PRO A 613 -13.98 -5.08 -3.53
N GLY A 614 -14.30 -5.56 -2.33
CA GLY A 614 -13.82 -5.02 -1.05
C GLY A 614 -13.25 -6.09 -0.14
#